data_AF-A0A0D3CZU3-F1
#
_entry.id   AF-A0A0D3CZU3-F1
#
_cell.length_a   1.000
_cell.length_b   1.000
_cell.length_c   1.000
_cell.angle_alpha   90.00
_cell.angle_beta   90.00
_cell.angle_gamma   90.00
#
_symmetry.space_group_name_H-M   'P 1'
#
loop_
_entity.id
_entity.type
_entity.pdbx_description
1 polymer ?
#
loop_
_entity_poly.entity_id
_entity_poly.type
_entity_poly.pdbx_seq_one_letter_code
_entity_poly.pdbx_strand_id
1 'polypeptide(L)'
;MSWKKLITCCSRTTSNKSSRRESSSLKNGGLLVEKLIRVSNGDYSPFCVFTEQELKQATKDYDQDLVCLVDDNYKLFQGVLENRGAVLIKKTNEHEELVEYCIREIAVAAYVSSNMNLVKLLGCCLESKVPIIVFEYVSGNLSDYLHNKKGVIPWRQRIRIAAQVADAIAYLHLGKPRPLIHRHVKTENVLLDDNLNAKLFDFGLSLEVPEGETSVQALVEGTIGFLAPESVVTERFNEQTDVFAFGATLIEILTEREPHNVFIGASDYMRNHDTTPVAESSLISLSSPKRIDLFLMFLKANLIRDGKDNALEASAELAASCVEILPEKRPTIEEVAKTLKHIQNM
;
A
#
# COMPACT_ATOMS: atom_id res chain seq x y z
N MET A 1 33.09 17.74 15.06
CA MET A 1 33.84 16.66 14.37
C MET A 1 33.52 16.75 12.89
N SER A 2 34.55 16.86 12.06
CA SER A 2 34.50 17.37 10.68
C SER A 2 34.08 16.29 9.66
N TRP A 3 33.23 16.69 8.70
CA TRP A 3 32.61 15.93 7.60
C TRP A 3 33.57 15.19 6.64
N LYS A 4 34.90 15.27 6.84
CA LYS A 4 35.93 14.74 5.93
C LYS A 4 36.26 13.24 6.10
N LYS A 5 35.46 12.45 6.83
CA LYS A 5 35.71 11.01 7.04
C LYS A 5 34.86 10.05 6.20
N LEU A 6 34.01 10.55 5.29
CA LEU A 6 33.18 9.70 4.43
C LEU A 6 33.65 9.56 2.97
N ILE A 7 34.75 10.21 2.57
CA ILE A 7 35.25 10.10 1.20
C ILE A 7 36.78 10.10 1.23
N THR A 8 37.40 8.93 1.09
CA THR A 8 38.76 8.78 0.52
C THR A 8 39.12 7.30 0.34
N CYS A 9 38.87 6.76 -0.86
CA CYS A 9 39.88 6.00 -1.61
C CYS A 9 39.39 5.70 -3.04
N CYS A 10 39.88 6.44 -4.02
CA CYS A 10 40.37 5.93 -5.31
C CYS A 10 40.60 7.10 -6.29
N SER A 11 41.83 7.62 -6.30
CA SER A 11 42.37 8.28 -7.47
C SER A 11 43.04 7.21 -8.34
N ARG A 12 42.39 6.83 -9.45
CA ARG A 12 42.99 6.59 -10.79
C ARG A 12 41.98 5.94 -11.73
N THR A 13 41.87 6.55 -12.92
CA THR A 13 41.15 6.09 -14.13
C THR A 13 39.64 5.86 -13.98
N THR A 14 38.88 6.95 -13.92
CA THR A 14 37.41 6.90 -14.00
C THR A 14 36.96 6.62 -15.42
N SER A 15 36.52 5.38 -15.66
CA SER A 15 35.63 5.06 -16.77
C SER A 15 34.35 5.90 -16.66
N ASN A 16 33.74 6.25 -17.78
CA ASN A 16 32.51 7.05 -17.87
C ASN A 16 31.31 6.49 -17.06
N LYS A 17 31.41 5.23 -16.59
CA LYS A 17 30.42 4.59 -15.69
C LYS A 17 30.63 4.96 -14.22
N SER A 18 31.88 5.16 -13.78
CA SER A 18 32.23 5.54 -12.40
C SER A 18 31.71 6.94 -12.06
N SER A 19 31.88 7.89 -12.98
CA SER A 19 31.41 9.27 -12.81
C SER A 19 29.88 9.38 -12.75
N ARG A 20 29.16 8.56 -13.52
CA ARG A 20 27.68 8.53 -13.52
C ARG A 20 27.09 7.96 -12.22
N ARG A 21 27.72 6.94 -11.64
CA ARG A 21 27.31 6.37 -10.34
C ARG A 21 27.50 7.36 -9.21
N GLU A 22 28.66 8.00 -9.14
CA GLU A 22 28.94 9.07 -8.18
C GLU A 22 27.93 10.22 -8.31
N SER A 23 27.61 10.63 -9.55
CA SER A 23 26.60 11.66 -9.79
C SER A 23 25.19 11.24 -9.34
N SER A 24 24.79 9.99 -9.57
CA SER A 24 23.47 9.47 -9.17
C SER A 24 23.38 9.37 -7.64
N SER A 25 24.42 8.85 -6.99
CA SER A 25 24.49 8.75 -5.53
C SER A 25 24.37 10.12 -4.86
N LEU A 26 25.03 11.15 -5.38
CA LEU A 26 24.94 12.51 -4.84
C LEU A 26 23.55 13.12 -5.05
N LYS A 27 22.98 12.99 -6.25
CA LYS A 27 21.63 13.48 -6.57
C LYS A 27 20.58 12.81 -5.68
N ASN A 28 20.54 11.48 -5.70
CA ASN A 28 19.54 10.68 -4.98
C ASN A 28 19.71 10.84 -3.46
N GLY A 29 20.94 10.88 -2.96
CA GLY A 29 21.22 11.15 -1.54
C GLY A 29 20.74 12.53 -1.09
N GLY A 30 20.94 13.57 -1.91
CA GLY A 30 20.43 14.92 -1.63
C GLY A 30 18.91 14.95 -1.52
N LEU A 31 18.21 14.38 -2.50
CA LEU A 31 16.73 14.27 -2.50
C LEU A 31 16.22 13.49 -1.28
N LEU A 32 16.89 12.39 -0.92
CA LEU A 32 16.50 11.57 0.22
C LEU A 32 16.63 12.33 1.54
N VAL A 33 17.74 13.05 1.75
CA VAL A 33 17.94 13.86 2.97
C VAL A 33 16.87 14.94 3.08
N GLU A 34 16.58 15.65 2.00
CA GLU A 34 15.52 16.66 1.97
C GLU A 34 14.16 16.04 2.35
N LYS A 35 13.82 14.90 1.74
CA LYS A 35 12.54 14.21 2.00
C LYS A 35 12.43 13.71 3.43
N LEU A 36 13.50 13.11 3.97
CA LEU A 36 13.55 12.63 5.36
C LEU A 36 13.34 13.79 6.34
N ILE A 37 14.01 14.92 6.15
CA ILE A 37 13.79 16.12 6.99
C ILE A 37 12.34 16.60 6.87
N ARG A 38 11.79 16.66 5.65
CA ARG A 38 10.43 17.13 5.43
C ARG A 38 9.37 16.27 6.10
N VAL A 39 9.45 14.95 5.97
CA VAL A 39 8.42 14.00 6.45
C VAL A 39 8.59 13.64 7.93
N SER A 40 9.83 13.55 8.42
CA SER A 40 10.11 13.01 9.76
C SER A 40 10.81 13.98 10.69
N ASN A 41 11.13 15.20 10.24
CA ASN A 41 12.00 16.13 10.97
C ASN A 41 13.35 15.50 11.37
N GLY A 42 13.82 14.51 10.60
CA GLY A 42 15.03 13.74 10.88
C GLY A 42 14.86 12.58 11.87
N ASP A 43 13.67 12.33 12.41
CA ASP A 43 13.37 11.22 13.31
C ASP A 43 12.88 9.98 12.53
N TYR A 44 13.81 9.17 12.04
CA TYR A 44 13.51 7.97 11.27
C TYR A 44 14.37 6.79 11.70
N SER A 45 13.89 5.56 11.40
CA SER A 45 14.63 4.34 11.73
C SER A 45 15.90 4.23 10.87
N PRO A 46 17.03 3.82 11.44
CA PRO A 46 18.27 3.66 10.68
C PRO A 46 18.14 2.53 9.66
N PHE A 47 18.72 2.74 8.48
CA PHE A 47 18.74 1.78 7.37
C PHE A 47 20.12 1.77 6.70
N CYS A 48 20.42 0.71 5.95
CA CYS A 48 21.71 0.57 5.26
C CYS A 48 21.70 1.19 3.87
N VAL A 49 22.86 1.69 3.44
CA VAL A 49 23.11 2.01 2.03
C VAL A 49 23.93 0.89 1.43
N PHE A 50 23.36 0.19 0.45
CA PHE A 50 23.98 -0.90 -0.28
C PHE A 50 24.52 -0.40 -1.63
N THR A 51 25.54 -1.08 -2.13
CA THR A 51 26.03 -0.93 -3.50
C THR A 51 25.15 -1.70 -4.48
N GLU A 52 25.15 -1.26 -5.74
CA GLU A 52 24.46 -1.97 -6.83
C GLU A 52 25.03 -3.39 -7.02
N GLN A 53 26.33 -3.57 -6.74
CA GLN A 53 26.98 -4.88 -6.82
C GLN A 53 26.48 -5.85 -5.75
N GLU A 54 26.31 -5.41 -4.51
CA GLU A 54 25.75 -6.25 -3.43
C GLU A 54 24.33 -6.69 -3.78
N LEU A 55 23.49 -5.78 -4.29
CA LEU A 55 22.12 -6.12 -4.66
C LEU A 55 22.05 -7.04 -5.89
N LYS A 56 22.97 -6.87 -6.85
CA LYS A 56 23.14 -7.82 -7.96
C LYS A 56 23.53 -9.21 -7.47
N GLN A 57 24.50 -9.31 -6.56
CA GLN A 57 24.89 -10.59 -5.98
C GLN A 57 23.73 -11.25 -5.22
N ALA A 58 23.01 -10.47 -4.41
CA ALA A 58 21.88 -10.96 -3.63
C ALA A 58 20.72 -11.51 -4.48
N THR A 59 20.58 -11.01 -5.72
CA THR A 59 19.51 -11.37 -6.66
C THR A 59 19.99 -12.20 -7.85
N LYS A 60 21.24 -12.70 -7.82
CA LYS A 60 21.87 -13.40 -8.96
C LYS A 60 21.74 -12.64 -10.28
N ASP A 61 22.03 -11.34 -10.23
CA ASP A 61 21.88 -10.36 -11.31
C ASP A 61 20.42 -10.18 -11.76
N TYR A 62 19.51 -10.03 -10.79
CA TYR A 62 18.07 -9.85 -11.02
C TYR A 62 17.45 -10.99 -11.84
N ASP A 63 17.81 -12.22 -11.47
CA ASP A 63 17.28 -13.46 -12.04
C ASP A 63 15.74 -13.43 -12.01
N GLN A 64 15.12 -13.73 -13.15
CA GLN A 64 13.66 -13.67 -13.29
C GLN A 64 12.97 -14.77 -12.47
N ASP A 65 13.65 -15.87 -12.16
CA ASP A 65 13.13 -16.94 -11.31
C ASP A 65 13.00 -16.51 -9.84
N LEU A 66 13.61 -15.37 -9.47
CA LEU A 66 13.53 -14.79 -8.12
C LEU A 66 12.49 -13.67 -8.00
N VAL A 67 11.71 -13.41 -9.05
CA VAL A 67 10.65 -12.39 -9.01
C VAL A 67 9.46 -12.91 -8.20
N CYS A 68 9.12 -12.20 -7.13
CA CYS A 68 7.98 -12.51 -6.27
C CYS A 68 6.72 -11.72 -6.65
N LEU A 69 6.90 -10.52 -7.22
CA LEU A 69 5.81 -9.63 -7.63
C LEU A 69 6.25 -8.78 -8.81
N VAL A 70 5.33 -8.59 -9.76
CA VAL A 70 5.48 -7.67 -10.90
C VAL A 70 4.41 -6.60 -10.79
N ASP A 71 4.84 -5.35 -10.82
CA ASP A 71 4.01 -4.15 -10.90
C ASP A 71 4.40 -3.37 -12.18
N ASP A 72 3.54 -2.45 -12.62
CA ASP A 72 3.81 -1.60 -13.79
C ASP A 72 5.09 -0.78 -13.62
N ASN A 73 5.42 -0.35 -12.40
CA ASN A 73 6.57 0.50 -12.11
C ASN A 73 7.81 -0.27 -11.66
N TYR A 74 7.68 -1.49 -11.14
CA TYR A 74 8.78 -2.21 -10.51
C TYR A 74 8.61 -3.72 -10.53
N LYS A 75 9.73 -4.42 -10.28
CA LYS A 75 9.73 -5.84 -9.91
C LYS A 75 10.28 -6.01 -8.50
N LEU A 76 9.64 -6.89 -7.74
CA LEU A 76 10.07 -7.26 -6.40
C LEU A 76 10.79 -8.62 -6.47
N PHE A 77 12.05 -8.65 -6.08
CA PHE A 77 12.89 -9.84 -6.09
C PHE A 77 13.08 -10.39 -4.68
N GLN A 78 13.04 -11.70 -4.52
CA GLN A 78 13.64 -12.35 -3.35
C GLN A 78 15.16 -12.34 -3.50
N GLY A 79 15.85 -11.85 -2.49
CA GLY A 79 17.31 -11.85 -2.44
C GLY A 79 17.83 -12.45 -1.14
N VAL A 80 19.14 -12.73 -1.12
CA VAL A 80 19.85 -13.14 0.10
C VAL A 80 21.05 -12.23 0.29
N LEU A 81 21.07 -11.48 1.39
CA LEU A 81 22.19 -10.61 1.77
C LEU A 81 23.10 -11.32 2.77
N GLU A 82 24.42 -11.16 2.58
CA GLU A 82 25.42 -11.63 3.54
C GLU A 82 25.13 -11.01 4.93
N ASN A 83 25.04 -11.86 5.96
CA ASN A 83 24.72 -11.51 7.35
C ASN A 83 23.28 -11.04 7.65
N ARG A 84 22.38 -10.96 6.66
CA ARG A 84 20.97 -10.57 6.88
C ARG A 84 19.95 -11.62 6.43
N GLY A 85 20.37 -12.63 5.68
CA GLY A 85 19.48 -13.69 5.22
C GLY A 85 18.56 -13.21 4.09
N ALA A 86 17.36 -13.78 4.02
CA ALA A 86 16.38 -13.46 2.99
C ALA A 86 15.87 -12.01 3.12
N VAL A 87 15.71 -11.34 1.99
CA VAL A 87 15.18 -9.96 1.87
C VAL A 87 14.30 -9.81 0.63
N LEU A 88 13.50 -8.75 0.59
CA LEU A 88 12.80 -8.31 -0.62
C LEU A 88 13.52 -7.10 -1.22
N ILE A 89 13.83 -7.15 -2.51
CA ILE A 89 14.56 -6.11 -3.24
C ILE A 89 13.64 -5.56 -4.33
N LYS A 90 13.16 -4.33 -4.14
CA LYS A 90 12.28 -3.62 -5.08
C LYS A 90 13.15 -2.89 -6.10
N LYS A 91 13.16 -3.38 -7.34
CA LYS A 91 13.86 -2.76 -8.47
C LYS A 91 12.84 -2.07 -9.37
N THR A 92 12.82 -0.76 -9.30
CA THR A 92 11.98 0.11 -10.13
C THR A 92 12.54 0.23 -11.55
N ASN A 93 11.65 0.40 -12.53
CA ASN A 93 12.01 0.63 -13.92
C ASN A 93 12.90 1.88 -14.05
N GLU A 94 13.84 1.88 -14.99
CA GLU A 94 14.90 2.91 -15.10
C GLU A 94 14.43 4.25 -15.74
N HIS A 95 13.25 4.70 -15.34
CA HIS A 95 12.61 5.97 -15.71
C HIS A 95 12.95 7.05 -14.67
N GLU A 96 13.43 8.22 -15.11
CA GLU A 96 13.94 9.25 -14.20
C GLU A 96 12.83 9.88 -13.34
N GLU A 97 11.61 9.93 -13.88
CA GLU A 97 10.39 10.34 -13.19
C GLU A 97 10.07 9.47 -11.96
N LEU A 98 10.54 8.22 -11.90
CA LEU A 98 10.33 7.31 -10.77
C LEU A 98 11.34 7.49 -9.64
N VAL A 99 12.35 8.38 -9.78
CA VAL A 99 13.28 8.70 -8.70
C VAL A 99 12.53 9.27 -7.50
N GLU A 100 11.65 10.26 -7.72
CA GLU A 100 10.90 10.89 -6.63
C GLU A 100 9.95 9.92 -5.93
N TYR A 101 9.34 9.01 -6.70
CA TYR A 101 8.52 7.91 -6.17
C TYR A 101 9.34 7.03 -5.22
N CYS A 102 10.55 6.60 -5.62
CA CYS A 102 11.41 5.76 -4.78
C CYS A 102 11.94 6.51 -3.55
N ILE A 103 12.32 7.79 -3.71
CA ILE A 103 12.81 8.63 -2.61
C ILE A 103 11.73 8.81 -1.54
N ARG A 104 10.49 9.08 -1.98
CA ARG A 104 9.33 9.14 -1.09
C ARG A 104 9.10 7.83 -0.37
N GLU A 105 9.13 6.70 -1.08
CA GLU A 105 8.93 5.38 -0.48
C GLU A 105 9.99 5.08 0.59
N ILE A 106 11.28 5.32 0.31
CA ILE A 106 12.36 5.13 1.28
C ILE A 106 12.12 6.00 2.51
N ALA A 107 11.81 7.28 2.34
CA ALA A 107 11.64 8.22 3.44
C ALA A 107 10.44 7.86 4.33
N VAL A 108 9.29 7.55 3.72
CA VAL A 108 8.09 7.14 4.45
C VAL A 108 8.32 5.80 5.14
N ALA A 109 8.86 4.80 4.45
CA ALA A 109 9.15 3.49 5.03
C ALA A 109 10.12 3.58 6.21
N ALA A 110 11.17 4.40 6.11
CA ALA A 110 12.10 4.64 7.23
C ALA A 110 11.39 5.29 8.43
N TYR A 111 10.47 6.22 8.19
CA TYR A 111 9.73 6.93 9.24
C TYR A 111 8.73 6.03 9.98
N VAL A 112 8.15 5.06 9.28
CA VAL A 112 7.05 4.22 9.80
C VAL A 112 7.49 2.80 10.23
N SER A 113 8.76 2.45 10.01
CA SER A 113 9.36 1.11 10.25
C SER A 113 9.24 0.54 11.68
N SER A 114 8.78 1.33 12.66
CA SER A 114 8.52 0.84 14.03
C SER A 114 7.20 0.07 14.17
N ASN A 115 6.27 0.22 13.22
CA ASN A 115 4.99 -0.49 13.25
C ASN A 115 5.12 -1.89 12.64
N MET A 116 4.62 -2.91 13.35
CA MET A 116 4.76 -4.31 12.94
C MET A 116 3.88 -4.72 11.75
N ASN A 117 2.78 -4.00 11.50
CA ASN A 117 1.86 -4.19 10.38
C ASN A 117 2.23 -3.32 9.17
N LEU A 118 3.39 -2.67 9.19
CA LEU A 118 4.01 -2.06 8.04
C LEU A 118 5.27 -2.83 7.69
N VAL A 119 5.58 -2.93 6.39
CA VAL A 119 6.82 -3.55 5.94
C VAL A 119 8.03 -2.74 6.43
N LYS A 120 9.01 -3.42 7.01
CA LYS A 120 10.22 -2.78 7.53
C LYS A 120 11.23 -2.51 6.41
N LEU A 121 11.69 -1.27 6.34
CA LEU A 121 12.83 -0.90 5.51
C LEU A 121 14.13 -1.43 6.13
N LEU A 122 14.96 -2.08 5.32
CA LEU A 122 16.31 -2.49 5.71
C LEU A 122 17.39 -1.60 5.11
N GLY A 123 17.15 -1.05 3.91
CA GLY A 123 18.09 -0.19 3.24
C GLY A 123 17.70 0.20 1.83
N CYS A 124 18.64 0.86 1.14
CA CYS A 124 18.49 1.25 -0.25
C CYS A 124 19.85 1.30 -0.96
N CYS A 125 19.84 1.31 -2.29
CA CYS A 125 20.98 1.63 -3.13
C CYS A 125 20.70 2.95 -3.85
N LEU A 126 21.58 3.94 -3.68
CA LEU A 126 21.41 5.29 -4.22
C LEU A 126 22.29 5.56 -5.45
N GLU A 127 23.29 4.72 -5.72
CA GLU A 127 24.21 4.88 -6.86
C GLU A 127 23.62 4.43 -8.20
N SER A 128 22.49 3.73 -8.17
CA SER A 128 21.70 3.40 -9.36
C SER A 128 20.95 4.62 -9.89
N LYS A 129 20.61 4.60 -11.19
CA LYS A 129 19.88 5.72 -11.85
C LYS A 129 18.56 6.02 -11.12
N VAL A 130 17.80 4.97 -10.81
CA VAL A 130 16.63 5.00 -9.93
C VAL A 130 16.99 4.21 -8.67
N PRO A 131 16.73 4.72 -7.45
CA PRO A 131 17.05 4.01 -6.23
C PRO A 131 16.43 2.61 -6.18
N ILE A 132 17.17 1.66 -5.62
CA ILE A 132 16.69 0.28 -5.38
C ILE A 132 16.44 0.15 -3.89
N ILE A 133 15.31 -0.43 -3.49
CA ILE A 133 14.87 -0.45 -2.09
C ILE A 133 14.94 -1.87 -1.55
N VAL A 134 15.38 -2.02 -0.30
CA VAL A 134 15.54 -3.30 0.38
C VAL A 134 14.66 -3.34 1.62
N PHE A 135 13.76 -4.31 1.67
CA PHE A 135 12.82 -4.53 2.75
C PHE A 135 13.08 -5.87 3.45
N GLU A 136 12.49 -6.05 4.63
CA GLU A 136 12.42 -7.35 5.28
C GLU A 136 11.74 -8.39 4.37
N TYR A 137 12.12 -9.65 4.52
CA TYR A 137 11.46 -10.72 3.79
C TYR A 137 10.07 -11.01 4.34
N VAL A 138 9.10 -11.13 3.45
CA VAL A 138 7.72 -11.53 3.74
C VAL A 138 7.27 -12.51 2.64
N SER A 139 6.60 -13.59 3.01
CA SER A 139 6.46 -14.82 2.20
C SER A 139 5.65 -14.64 0.90
N GLY A 140 4.73 -13.68 0.86
CA GLY A 140 3.91 -13.41 -0.32
C GLY A 140 2.95 -12.25 -0.09
N ASN A 141 2.13 -11.92 -1.09
CA ASN A 141 1.05 -10.95 -0.99
C ASN A 141 -0.32 -11.64 -0.84
N LEU A 142 -1.32 -10.92 -0.32
CA LEU A 142 -2.67 -11.42 -0.06
C LEU A 142 -3.43 -11.72 -1.36
N SER A 143 -3.26 -10.92 -2.43
CA SER A 143 -3.90 -11.14 -3.73
C SER A 143 -3.63 -12.55 -4.27
N ASP A 144 -2.39 -13.06 -4.16
CA ASP A 144 -2.04 -14.42 -4.56
C ASP A 144 -2.77 -15.52 -3.78
N TYR A 145 -3.05 -15.29 -2.49
CA TYR A 145 -3.82 -16.25 -1.69
C TYR A 145 -5.29 -16.28 -2.12
N LEU A 146 -5.85 -15.13 -2.49
CA LEU A 146 -7.25 -15.00 -2.90
C LEU A 146 -7.48 -15.53 -4.32
N HIS A 147 -6.60 -15.18 -5.28
CA HIS A 147 -6.84 -15.42 -6.71
C HIS A 147 -6.00 -16.55 -7.30
N ASN A 148 -4.76 -16.70 -6.83
CA ASN A 148 -3.79 -17.66 -7.40
C ASN A 148 -3.70 -18.97 -6.62
N LYS A 149 -4.61 -19.20 -5.66
CA LYS A 149 -4.75 -20.43 -4.87
C LYS A 149 -3.46 -20.85 -4.17
N LYS A 150 -2.64 -19.89 -3.71
CA LYS A 150 -1.48 -20.17 -2.84
C LYS A 150 -1.86 -20.89 -1.54
N GLY A 151 -3.13 -20.82 -1.14
CA GLY A 151 -3.70 -21.56 -0.03
C GLY A 151 -5.14 -21.11 0.23
N VAL A 152 -5.80 -21.72 1.21
CA VAL A 152 -7.10 -21.25 1.70
C VAL A 152 -6.89 -20.49 3.00
N ILE A 153 -7.35 -19.24 3.05
CA ILE A 153 -7.33 -18.44 4.28
C ILE A 153 -8.70 -18.57 4.96
N PRO A 154 -8.82 -19.22 6.14
CA PRO A 154 -10.09 -19.32 6.83
C PRO A 154 -10.65 -17.96 7.23
N TRP A 155 -11.98 -17.83 7.29
CA TRP A 155 -12.70 -16.63 7.73
C TRP A 155 -12.03 -15.85 8.87
N ARG A 156 -11.73 -16.52 9.99
CA ARG A 156 -11.13 -15.88 11.17
C ARG A 156 -9.78 -15.21 10.85
N GLN A 157 -8.99 -15.82 9.96
CA GLN A 157 -7.72 -15.25 9.52
C GLN A 157 -7.91 -14.09 8.56
N ARG A 158 -8.92 -14.14 7.68
CA ARG A 158 -9.28 -13.02 6.81
C ARG A 158 -9.65 -11.77 7.60
N ILE A 159 -10.48 -11.92 8.64
CA ILE A 159 -10.84 -10.81 9.54
C ILE A 159 -9.63 -10.31 10.34
N ARG A 160 -8.73 -11.21 10.78
CA ARG A 160 -7.48 -10.80 11.44
C ARG A 160 -6.58 -9.99 10.52
N ILE A 161 -6.42 -10.43 9.26
CA ILE A 161 -5.66 -9.72 8.23
C ILE A 161 -6.26 -8.33 7.99
N ALA A 162 -7.57 -8.24 7.80
CA ALA A 162 -8.27 -6.96 7.64
C ALA A 162 -8.06 -6.04 8.85
N ALA A 163 -8.13 -6.56 10.09
CA ALA A 163 -7.87 -5.80 11.30
C ALA A 163 -6.42 -5.27 11.35
N GLN A 164 -5.44 -6.08 10.95
CA GLN A 164 -4.02 -5.68 10.89
C GLN A 164 -3.78 -4.61 9.82
N VAL A 165 -4.47 -4.67 8.68
CA VAL A 165 -4.42 -3.61 7.65
C VAL A 165 -5.06 -2.32 8.17
N ALA A 166 -6.21 -2.41 8.87
CA ALA A 166 -6.84 -1.25 9.48
C ALA A 166 -5.95 -0.61 10.56
N ASP A 167 -5.31 -1.41 11.42
CA ASP A 167 -4.36 -0.94 12.43
C ASP A 167 -3.12 -0.28 11.78
N ALA A 168 -2.65 -0.80 10.64
CA ALA A 168 -1.57 -0.18 9.85
C ALA A 168 -1.95 1.21 9.32
N ILE A 169 -3.13 1.33 8.69
CA ILE A 169 -3.64 2.61 8.16
C ILE A 169 -3.91 3.59 9.31
N ALA A 170 -4.50 3.13 10.42
CA ALA A 170 -4.71 3.95 11.60
C ALA A 170 -3.39 4.51 12.16
N TYR A 171 -2.31 3.73 12.15
CA TYR A 171 -0.99 4.22 12.53
C TYR A 171 -0.45 5.28 11.57
N LEU A 172 -0.70 5.17 10.26
CA LEU A 172 -0.30 6.20 9.29
C LEU A 172 -1.08 7.50 9.49
N HIS A 173 -2.38 7.42 9.76
CA HIS A 173 -3.25 8.59 9.92
C HIS A 173 -3.08 9.28 11.28
N LEU A 174 -2.94 8.51 12.36
CA LEU A 174 -3.04 9.00 13.73
C LEU A 174 -1.75 8.81 14.55
N GLY A 175 -0.87 7.90 14.13
CA GLY A 175 0.35 7.56 14.86
C GLY A 175 1.50 8.55 14.68
N LYS A 176 1.36 9.52 13.77
CA LYS A 176 2.35 10.55 13.44
C LYS A 176 1.79 11.95 13.72
N PRO A 177 2.64 12.97 13.95
CA PRO A 177 2.17 14.34 14.19
C PRO A 177 1.36 14.92 13.03
N ARG A 178 1.63 14.48 11.80
CA ARG A 178 0.87 14.81 10.60
C ARG A 178 0.39 13.52 9.94
N PRO A 179 -0.88 13.45 9.49
CA PRO A 179 -1.40 12.26 8.81
C PRO A 179 -0.60 11.92 7.55
N LEU A 180 -0.30 10.63 7.38
CA LEU A 180 0.25 10.07 6.14
C LEU A 180 -0.85 9.30 5.42
N ILE A 181 -1.26 9.75 4.25
CA ILE A 181 -2.23 9.06 3.38
C ILE A 181 -1.47 8.07 2.52
N HIS A 182 -1.80 6.78 2.61
CA HIS A 182 -1.11 5.70 1.90
C HIS A 182 -1.35 5.77 0.38
N ARG A 183 -2.61 5.96 -0.02
CA ARG A 183 -3.13 6.07 -1.40
C ARG A 183 -3.09 4.81 -2.26
N HIS A 184 -2.43 3.74 -1.81
CA HIS A 184 -2.32 2.50 -2.58
C HIS A 184 -2.66 1.24 -1.76
N VAL A 185 -3.72 1.30 -0.95
CA VAL A 185 -4.21 0.16 -0.18
C VAL A 185 -4.98 -0.79 -1.12
N LYS A 186 -4.44 -1.99 -1.33
CA LYS A 186 -5.00 -3.09 -2.14
C LYS A 186 -4.38 -4.42 -1.72
N THR A 187 -4.97 -5.55 -2.08
CA THR A 187 -4.50 -6.87 -1.62
C THR A 187 -3.11 -7.25 -2.17
N GLU A 188 -2.67 -6.74 -3.32
CA GLU A 188 -1.29 -6.92 -3.82
C GLU A 188 -0.25 -6.24 -2.92
N ASN A 189 -0.65 -5.17 -2.23
CA ASN A 189 0.21 -4.39 -1.34
C ASN A 189 0.08 -4.82 0.13
N VAL A 190 -0.68 -5.87 0.42
CA VAL A 190 -0.75 -6.50 1.74
C VAL A 190 0.09 -7.76 1.72
N LEU A 191 1.29 -7.70 2.29
CA LEU A 191 2.19 -8.84 2.42
C LEU A 191 1.83 -9.71 3.62
N LEU A 192 1.99 -11.02 3.50
CA LEU A 192 1.70 -12.02 4.53
C LEU A 192 2.97 -12.79 4.90
N ASP A 193 3.30 -12.84 6.19
CA ASP A 193 4.33 -13.74 6.69
C ASP A 193 3.84 -15.20 6.77
N ASP A 194 4.72 -16.13 7.14
CA ASP A 194 4.39 -17.56 7.25
C ASP A 194 3.26 -17.85 8.27
N ASN A 195 2.99 -16.92 9.19
CA ASN A 195 1.93 -17.02 10.18
C ASN A 195 0.64 -16.29 9.74
N LEU A 196 0.57 -15.82 8.49
CA LEU A 196 -0.50 -14.98 7.94
C LEU A 196 -0.71 -13.68 8.73
N ASN A 197 0.37 -13.07 9.22
CA ASN A 197 0.33 -11.69 9.72
C ASN A 197 0.52 -10.73 8.55
N ALA A 198 -0.36 -9.73 8.48
CA ALA A 198 -0.37 -8.73 7.44
C ALA A 198 0.62 -7.59 7.71
N LYS A 199 1.31 -7.18 6.63
CA LYS A 199 2.19 -6.03 6.54
C LYS A 199 1.84 -5.22 5.29
N LEU A 200 1.38 -3.98 5.47
CA LEU A 200 1.13 -3.06 4.36
C LEU A 200 2.46 -2.58 3.76
N PHE A 201 2.53 -2.58 2.44
CA PHE A 201 3.69 -2.29 1.60
C PHE A 201 3.33 -1.20 0.57
N ASP A 202 4.36 -0.67 -0.11
CA ASP A 202 4.27 0.27 -1.23
C ASP A 202 3.86 1.73 -0.89
N PHE A 203 4.79 2.47 -0.28
CA PHE A 203 4.59 3.87 0.11
C PHE A 203 4.94 4.89 -1.00
N GLY A 204 5.18 4.44 -2.24
CA GLY A 204 5.67 5.31 -3.31
C GLY A 204 4.68 6.39 -3.76
N LEU A 205 3.39 6.26 -3.43
CA LEU A 205 2.35 7.25 -3.67
C LEU A 205 1.95 8.08 -2.42
N SER A 206 2.50 7.75 -1.25
CA SER A 206 2.00 8.30 0.02
C SER A 206 2.19 9.81 0.15
N LEU A 207 1.26 10.48 0.81
CA LEU A 207 1.29 11.93 1.00
C LEU A 207 1.17 12.28 2.47
N GLU A 208 1.96 13.26 2.90
CA GLU A 208 1.79 13.88 4.21
C GLU A 208 0.83 15.05 4.10
N VAL A 209 -0.18 15.09 4.96
CA VAL A 209 -1.11 16.22 5.06
C VAL A 209 -0.38 17.41 5.70
N PRO A 210 -0.28 18.57 5.03
CA PRO A 210 0.34 19.75 5.61
C PRO A 210 -0.34 20.22 6.89
N GLU A 211 0.41 20.90 7.74
CA GLU A 211 -0.14 21.48 8.98
C GLU A 211 -1.26 22.48 8.67
N GLY A 212 -2.38 22.35 9.37
CA GLY A 212 -3.56 23.19 9.18
C GLY A 212 -4.44 22.83 7.98
N GLU A 213 -4.04 21.84 7.17
CA GLU A 213 -4.83 21.34 6.04
C GLU A 213 -5.56 20.04 6.40
N THR A 214 -6.63 19.74 5.67
CA THR A 214 -7.42 18.50 5.82
C THR A 214 -7.30 17.56 4.62
N SER A 215 -6.57 17.98 3.59
CA SER A 215 -6.38 17.20 2.36
C SER A 215 -5.19 17.73 1.57
N VAL A 216 -4.66 16.90 0.66
CA VAL A 216 -3.52 17.22 -0.20
C VAL A 216 -3.93 17.07 -1.66
N GLN A 217 -3.60 18.05 -2.48
CA GLN A 217 -3.78 17.94 -3.93
C GLN A 217 -2.61 17.15 -4.55
N ALA A 218 -2.92 16.16 -5.39
CA ALA A 218 -1.93 15.38 -6.12
C ALA A 218 -2.54 14.75 -7.38
N LEU A 219 -1.70 14.29 -8.30
CA LEU A 219 -2.16 13.56 -9.49
C LEU A 219 -2.91 12.28 -9.09
N VAL A 220 -3.95 11.95 -9.84
CA VAL A 220 -4.72 10.71 -9.66
C VAL A 220 -3.88 9.54 -10.14
N GLU A 221 -3.31 8.81 -9.19
CA GLU A 221 -2.53 7.60 -9.39
C GLU A 221 -3.08 6.51 -8.45
N GLY A 222 -3.26 5.30 -8.96
CA GLY A 222 -3.78 4.17 -8.18
C GLY A 222 -4.46 3.12 -9.05
N THR A 223 -5.10 2.15 -8.40
CA THR A 223 -5.72 1.00 -9.07
C THR A 223 -7.24 1.20 -9.15
N ILE A 224 -7.80 0.98 -10.34
CA ILE A 224 -9.26 1.06 -10.58
C ILE A 224 -9.98 0.09 -9.64
N GLY A 225 -11.07 0.55 -9.01
CA GLY A 225 -11.79 -0.21 -7.99
C GLY A 225 -11.32 0.09 -6.55
N PHE A 226 -10.13 0.65 -6.36
CA PHE A 226 -9.65 1.08 -5.04
C PHE A 226 -9.61 2.60 -4.88
N LEU A 227 -9.66 3.35 -5.99
CA LEU A 227 -9.71 4.80 -5.99
C LEU A 227 -11.07 5.32 -5.49
N ALA A 228 -11.03 6.16 -4.45
CA ALA A 228 -12.21 6.83 -3.94
C ALA A 228 -12.78 7.79 -5.00
N PRO A 229 -14.10 7.80 -5.24
CA PRO A 229 -14.71 8.52 -6.35
C PRO A 229 -14.45 10.03 -6.30
N GLU A 230 -14.47 10.63 -5.11
CA GLU A 230 -14.19 12.05 -4.91
C GLU A 230 -12.75 12.43 -5.27
N SER A 231 -11.79 11.51 -5.06
CA SER A 231 -10.37 11.76 -5.34
C SER A 231 -10.10 11.83 -6.85
N VAL A 232 -10.85 11.06 -7.64
CA VAL A 232 -10.77 11.06 -9.11
C VAL A 232 -11.30 12.38 -9.67
N VAL A 233 -12.32 12.96 -9.05
CA VAL A 233 -12.95 14.21 -9.51
C VAL A 233 -12.19 15.44 -9.03
N THR A 234 -11.73 15.43 -7.78
CA THR A 234 -11.17 16.62 -7.13
C THR A 234 -9.64 16.67 -7.12
N GLU A 235 -8.98 15.55 -7.42
CA GLU A 235 -7.52 15.37 -7.26
C GLU A 235 -7.03 15.64 -5.83
N ARG A 236 -7.92 15.52 -4.83
CA ARG A 236 -7.61 15.72 -3.41
C ARG A 236 -7.67 14.40 -2.66
N PHE A 237 -6.70 14.21 -1.78
CA PHE A 237 -6.52 13.02 -0.97
C PHE A 237 -6.51 13.37 0.52
N ASN A 238 -7.22 12.58 1.31
CA ASN A 238 -7.28 12.65 2.77
C ASN A 238 -7.45 11.24 3.34
N GLU A 239 -7.60 11.12 4.66
CA GLU A 239 -7.76 9.86 5.36
C GLU A 239 -8.93 9.02 4.82
N GLN A 240 -10.03 9.67 4.42
CA GLN A 240 -11.21 8.98 3.90
C GLN A 240 -10.97 8.32 2.54
N THR A 241 -9.98 8.78 1.77
CA THR A 241 -9.58 8.10 0.52
C THR A 241 -8.94 6.73 0.80
N ASP A 242 -8.15 6.61 1.87
CA ASP A 242 -7.62 5.31 2.32
C ASP A 242 -8.71 4.43 2.94
N VAL A 243 -9.71 5.02 3.62
CA VAL A 243 -10.86 4.26 4.14
C VAL A 243 -11.66 3.60 3.01
N PHE A 244 -11.87 4.32 1.90
CA PHE A 244 -12.50 3.73 0.72
C PHE A 244 -11.67 2.58 0.14
N ALA A 245 -10.37 2.79 -0.04
CA ALA A 245 -9.46 1.77 -0.55
C ALA A 245 -9.40 0.55 0.39
N PHE A 246 -9.46 0.76 1.70
CA PHE A 246 -9.62 -0.29 2.70
C PHE A 246 -10.93 -1.04 2.53
N GLY A 247 -12.06 -0.34 2.34
CA GLY A 247 -13.36 -0.95 2.09
C GLY A 247 -13.37 -1.85 0.85
N ALA A 248 -12.77 -1.39 -0.25
CA ALA A 248 -12.57 -2.20 -1.45
C ALA A 248 -11.69 -3.43 -1.18
N THR A 249 -10.59 -3.26 -0.44
CA THR A 249 -9.72 -4.36 0.00
C THR A 249 -10.49 -5.37 0.87
N LEU A 250 -11.36 -4.90 1.77
CA LEU A 250 -12.20 -5.76 2.59
C LEU A 250 -13.23 -6.52 1.74
N ILE A 251 -13.87 -5.87 0.78
CA ILE A 251 -14.77 -6.55 -0.17
C ILE A 251 -14.04 -7.69 -0.89
N GLU A 252 -12.82 -7.45 -1.37
CA GLU A 252 -12.02 -8.46 -2.03
C GLU A 252 -11.70 -9.64 -1.11
N ILE A 253 -11.28 -9.36 0.13
CA ILE A 253 -11.03 -10.38 1.17
C ILE A 253 -12.28 -11.22 1.43
N LEU A 254 -13.46 -10.60 1.48
CA LEU A 254 -14.72 -11.24 1.85
C LEU A 254 -15.33 -12.08 0.71
N THR A 255 -15.02 -11.74 -0.53
CA THR A 255 -15.65 -12.32 -1.72
C THR A 255 -14.70 -13.12 -2.61
N GLU A 256 -13.38 -12.98 -2.42
CA GLU A 256 -12.34 -13.44 -3.37
C GLU A 256 -12.61 -12.95 -4.81
N ARG A 257 -13.12 -11.72 -4.94
CA ARG A 257 -13.40 -11.09 -6.23
C ARG A 257 -12.82 -9.69 -6.27
N GLU A 258 -12.26 -9.38 -7.43
CA GLU A 258 -11.82 -8.04 -7.80
C GLU A 258 -12.90 -6.98 -7.50
N PRO A 259 -12.60 -5.95 -6.68
CA PRO A 259 -13.58 -4.95 -6.28
C PRO A 259 -14.27 -4.27 -7.47
N HIS A 260 -13.53 -3.98 -8.54
CA HIS A 260 -14.08 -3.39 -9.76
C HIS A 260 -15.25 -4.24 -10.34
N ASN A 261 -15.09 -5.56 -10.38
CA ASN A 261 -16.12 -6.47 -10.87
C ASN A 261 -17.30 -6.56 -9.92
N VAL A 262 -17.05 -6.52 -8.61
CA VAL A 262 -18.12 -6.47 -7.59
C VAL A 262 -18.95 -5.20 -7.76
N PHE A 263 -18.30 -4.06 -7.96
CA PHE A 263 -18.97 -2.78 -8.16
C PHE A 263 -19.80 -2.72 -9.45
N ILE A 264 -19.29 -3.25 -10.56
CA ILE A 264 -20.07 -3.37 -11.81
C ILE A 264 -21.28 -4.28 -11.59
N GLY A 265 -21.08 -5.47 -11.01
CA GLY A 265 -22.16 -6.42 -10.76
C GLY A 265 -23.24 -5.85 -9.84
N ALA A 266 -22.84 -5.12 -8.80
CA ALA A 266 -23.76 -4.40 -7.92
C ALA A 266 -24.55 -3.32 -8.67
N SER A 267 -23.89 -2.55 -9.54
CA SER A 267 -24.55 -1.52 -10.34
C SER A 267 -25.59 -2.11 -11.30
N ASP A 268 -25.25 -3.21 -11.98
CA ASP A 268 -26.18 -3.93 -12.84
C ASP A 268 -27.35 -4.52 -12.05
N TYR A 269 -27.09 -5.09 -10.86
CA TYR A 269 -28.12 -5.58 -9.96
C TYR A 269 -29.08 -4.45 -9.56
N MET A 270 -28.57 -3.28 -9.18
CA MET A 270 -29.40 -2.12 -8.84
C MET A 270 -30.25 -1.63 -10.01
N ARG A 271 -29.67 -1.54 -11.23
CA ARG A 271 -30.41 -1.12 -12.42
C ARG A 271 -31.61 -2.01 -12.72
N ASN A 272 -31.51 -3.30 -12.40
CA ASN A 272 -32.59 -4.27 -12.61
C ASN A 272 -33.65 -4.29 -11.50
N HIS A 273 -33.33 -3.77 -10.30
CA HIS A 273 -34.21 -3.84 -9.11
C HIS A 273 -34.67 -2.46 -8.60
N ASP A 274 -34.15 -1.37 -9.16
CA ASP A 274 -34.53 0.00 -8.84
C ASP A 274 -35.11 0.69 -10.09
N THR A 275 -36.43 0.93 -10.08
CA THR A 275 -37.16 1.56 -11.18
C THR A 275 -37.11 3.09 -11.18
N THR A 276 -36.23 3.71 -10.37
CA THR A 276 -36.07 5.17 -10.34
C THR A 276 -35.47 5.66 -11.66
N PRO A 277 -36.02 6.73 -12.29
CA PRO A 277 -35.50 7.24 -13.55
C PRO A 277 -34.04 7.68 -13.41
N VAL A 278 -33.16 7.05 -14.19
CA VAL A 278 -31.71 7.27 -14.20
C VAL A 278 -31.40 8.64 -14.77
N ALA A 279 -31.31 9.65 -13.92
CA ALA A 279 -30.53 10.85 -14.16
C ALA A 279 -29.37 10.86 -13.19
N GLU A 280 -28.41 9.95 -13.39
CA GLU A 280 -27.01 10.10 -12.97
C GLU A 280 -26.25 8.88 -13.51
N SER A 281 -25.62 9.08 -14.67
CA SER A 281 -24.81 8.10 -15.41
C SER A 281 -23.42 7.90 -14.80
N SER A 282 -23.28 8.06 -13.50
CA SER A 282 -21.98 8.03 -12.82
C SER A 282 -21.93 6.82 -11.91
N LEU A 283 -20.77 6.16 -11.92
CA LEU A 283 -20.43 4.99 -11.12
C LEU A 283 -21.05 5.10 -9.72
N ILE A 284 -22.06 4.25 -9.48
CA ILE A 284 -22.61 3.91 -8.18
C ILE A 284 -22.99 5.12 -7.31
N SER A 285 -24.06 5.86 -7.64
CA SER A 285 -24.73 6.71 -6.64
C SER A 285 -25.43 5.85 -5.56
N LEU A 286 -24.72 5.23 -4.60
CA LEU A 286 -25.16 4.71 -3.28
C LEU A 286 -25.85 5.76 -2.40
N SER A 287 -26.08 6.98 -2.87
CA SER A 287 -26.57 8.09 -2.06
C SER A 287 -27.96 7.89 -1.43
N SER A 288 -28.74 6.92 -1.92
CA SER A 288 -30.07 6.61 -1.37
C SER A 288 -30.05 5.36 -0.48
N PRO A 289 -30.80 5.34 0.64
CA PRO A 289 -30.90 4.16 1.51
C PRO A 289 -31.23 2.87 0.75
N LYS A 290 -32.13 2.94 -0.24
CA LYS A 290 -32.51 1.81 -1.09
C LYS A 290 -31.33 1.22 -1.86
N ARG A 291 -30.40 2.04 -2.35
CA ARG A 291 -29.22 1.56 -3.09
C ARG A 291 -28.17 0.97 -2.17
N ILE A 292 -28.02 1.49 -0.94
CA ILE A 292 -27.18 0.87 0.10
C ILE A 292 -27.73 -0.52 0.42
N ASP A 293 -29.04 -0.65 0.62
CA ASP A 293 -29.68 -1.95 0.89
C ASP A 293 -29.45 -2.94 -0.26
N LEU A 294 -29.62 -2.51 -1.52
CA LEU A 294 -29.35 -3.35 -2.69
C LEU A 294 -27.87 -3.74 -2.80
N PHE A 295 -26.95 -2.83 -2.47
CA PHE A 295 -25.52 -3.14 -2.43
C PHE A 295 -25.20 -4.18 -1.36
N LEU A 296 -25.72 -3.99 -0.15
CA LEU A 296 -25.57 -4.92 0.96
C LEU A 296 -26.15 -6.29 0.61
N MET A 297 -27.32 -6.35 -0.01
CA MET A 297 -27.89 -7.61 -0.50
C MET A 297 -26.97 -8.30 -1.51
N PHE A 298 -26.42 -7.54 -2.48
CA PHE A 298 -25.49 -8.07 -3.46
C PHE A 298 -24.20 -8.59 -2.79
N LEU A 299 -23.61 -7.83 -1.87
CA LEU A 299 -22.42 -8.27 -1.13
C LEU A 299 -22.72 -9.53 -0.32
N LYS A 300 -23.78 -9.54 0.51
CA LYS A 300 -24.20 -10.69 1.33
C LYS A 300 -24.43 -11.95 0.48
N ALA A 301 -24.95 -11.81 -0.74
CA ALA A 301 -25.13 -12.93 -1.67
C ALA A 301 -23.82 -13.50 -2.23
N ASN A 302 -22.74 -12.71 -2.25
CA ASN A 302 -21.45 -13.08 -2.84
C ASN A 302 -20.33 -13.32 -1.81
N LEU A 303 -20.64 -13.25 -0.51
CA LEU A 303 -19.70 -13.61 0.56
C LEU A 303 -19.31 -15.09 0.49
N ILE A 304 -18.07 -15.36 0.87
CA ILE A 304 -17.63 -16.72 1.15
C ILE A 304 -18.24 -17.16 2.48
N ARG A 305 -18.93 -18.31 2.47
CA ARG A 305 -19.74 -18.78 3.60
C ARG A 305 -18.98 -19.77 4.49
N ASP A 306 -17.88 -19.30 5.07
CA ASP A 306 -17.02 -20.07 5.99
C ASP A 306 -16.88 -19.43 7.38
N GLY A 307 -17.71 -18.42 7.68
CA GLY A 307 -17.86 -17.75 8.97
C GLY A 307 -19.22 -17.96 9.62
N LYS A 308 -19.41 -17.40 10.83
CA LYS A 308 -20.74 -17.33 11.47
C LYS A 308 -21.60 -16.25 10.80
N ASP A 309 -22.90 -16.50 10.66
CA ASP A 309 -23.83 -15.60 9.95
C ASP A 309 -23.78 -14.15 10.47
N ASN A 310 -23.78 -13.96 11.79
CA ASN A 310 -23.68 -12.62 12.41
C ASN A 310 -22.37 -11.90 12.07
N ALA A 311 -21.25 -12.62 12.04
CA ALA A 311 -19.94 -12.08 11.69
C ALA A 311 -19.86 -11.75 10.18
N LEU A 312 -20.42 -12.61 9.32
CA LEU A 312 -20.53 -12.38 7.88
C LEU A 312 -21.35 -11.13 7.59
N GLU A 313 -22.50 -10.99 8.26
CA GLU A 313 -23.39 -9.84 8.14
C GLU A 313 -22.72 -8.54 8.57
N ALA A 314 -22.14 -8.51 9.77
CA ALA A 314 -21.43 -7.34 10.28
C ALA A 314 -20.22 -6.95 9.40
N SER A 315 -19.54 -7.92 8.80
CA SER A 315 -18.41 -7.65 7.89
C SER A 315 -18.86 -7.03 6.58
N ALA A 316 -19.98 -7.49 6.00
CA ALA A 316 -20.55 -6.89 4.80
C ALA A 316 -21.03 -5.46 5.05
N GLU A 317 -21.63 -5.19 6.20
CA GLU A 317 -22.07 -3.85 6.61
C GLU A 317 -20.90 -2.90 6.81
N LEU A 318 -19.83 -3.37 7.46
CA LEU A 318 -18.60 -2.60 7.59
C LEU A 318 -17.97 -2.30 6.22
N ALA A 319 -17.87 -3.30 5.35
CA ALA A 319 -17.31 -3.12 4.01
C ALA A 319 -18.11 -2.09 3.19
N ALA A 320 -19.45 -2.17 3.23
CA ALA A 320 -20.32 -1.22 2.55
C ALA A 320 -20.18 0.21 3.07
N SER A 321 -20.13 0.39 4.40
CA SER A 321 -19.98 1.73 4.99
C SER A 321 -18.62 2.38 4.65
N CYS A 322 -17.55 1.58 4.51
CA CYS A 322 -16.24 2.08 4.10
C CYS A 322 -16.22 2.59 2.64
N VAL A 323 -17.04 2.02 1.75
CA VAL A 323 -17.09 2.39 0.32
C VAL A 323 -18.26 3.32 -0.03
N GLU A 324 -18.85 3.97 0.97
CA GLU A 324 -19.82 5.05 0.75
C GLU A 324 -19.20 6.13 -0.17
N ILE A 325 -19.99 6.67 -1.09
CA ILE A 325 -19.47 7.69 -2.02
C ILE A 325 -19.07 8.95 -1.27
N LEU A 326 -19.94 9.37 -0.36
CA LEU A 326 -19.79 10.59 0.40
C LEU A 326 -18.76 10.33 1.50
N PRO A 327 -17.57 10.96 1.45
CA PRO A 327 -16.50 10.68 2.40
C PRO A 327 -16.92 10.91 3.85
N GLU A 328 -17.80 11.87 4.09
CA GLU A 328 -18.33 12.21 5.42
C GLU A 328 -19.27 11.15 6.01
N LYS A 329 -19.76 10.20 5.19
CA LYS A 329 -20.56 9.06 5.64
C LYS A 329 -19.73 7.82 5.96
N ARG A 330 -18.47 7.77 5.52
CA ARG A 330 -17.57 6.65 5.82
C ARG A 330 -17.15 6.73 7.30
N PRO A 331 -17.01 5.59 7.98
CA PRO A 331 -16.42 5.57 9.31
C PRO A 331 -14.96 6.06 9.27
N THR A 332 -14.43 6.49 10.40
CA THR A 332 -12.98 6.67 10.55
C THR A 332 -12.28 5.32 10.58
N ILE A 333 -11.01 5.27 10.19
CA ILE A 333 -10.25 4.01 10.23
C ILE A 333 -10.12 3.42 11.66
N GLU A 334 -10.19 4.26 12.69
CA GLU A 334 -10.18 3.82 14.09
C GLU A 334 -11.48 3.07 14.45
N GLU A 335 -12.63 3.58 14.00
CA GLU A 335 -13.93 2.91 14.16
C GLU A 335 -13.98 1.58 13.38
N VAL A 336 -13.39 1.57 12.17
CA VAL A 336 -13.22 0.34 11.37
C VAL A 336 -12.40 -0.69 12.14
N ALA A 337 -11.24 -0.33 12.67
CA ALA A 337 -10.38 -1.22 13.44
C ALA A 337 -11.07 -1.76 14.71
N LYS A 338 -11.83 -0.91 15.43
CA LYS A 338 -12.64 -1.33 16.59
C LYS A 338 -13.73 -2.32 16.19
N THR A 339 -14.41 -2.07 15.07
CA THR A 339 -15.49 -2.93 14.57
C THR A 339 -14.94 -4.30 14.15
N LEU A 340 -13.80 -4.35 13.46
CA LEU A 340 -13.15 -5.62 13.10
C LEU A 340 -12.74 -6.44 14.33
N LYS A 341 -12.23 -5.78 15.38
CA LYS A 341 -11.92 -6.44 16.65
C LYS A 341 -13.18 -7.03 17.30
N HIS A 342 -14.33 -6.37 17.18
CA HIS A 342 -15.61 -6.94 17.64
C HIS A 342 -16.03 -8.16 16.80
N ILE A 343 -16.00 -8.05 15.48
CA ILE A 343 -16.34 -9.13 14.53
C ILE A 343 -15.46 -10.37 14.76
N GLN A 344 -14.17 -10.18 15.03
CA GLN A 344 -13.24 -11.28 15.28
C GLN A 344 -13.61 -12.15 16.52
N ASN A 345 -14.36 -11.57 17.46
CA ASN A 345 -14.79 -12.21 18.70
C ASN A 345 -16.20 -12.84 18.64
N MET A 346 -16.91 -12.70 17.50
CA MET A 346 -18.28 -13.21 17.33
C MET A 346 -18.40 -14.73 17.23
#